data_AF-A0A7S2G105-F1
#
_entry.id   AF-A0A7S2G105-F1
#
_cell.length_a   1.000
_cell.length_b   1.000
_cell.length_c   1.000
_cell.angle_alpha   90.00
_cell.angle_beta   90.00
_cell.angle_gamma   90.00
#
_symmetry.space_group_name_H-M   'P 1'
#
loop_
_entity.id
_entity.type
_entity.pdbx_description
1 polymer ?
#
loop_
_entity_poly.entity_id
_entity_poly.type
_entity_poly.pdbx_seq_one_letter_code
_entity_poly.pdbx_strand_id
1 'polypeptide(L)'
;FGGGDSLDLVPIGAYWGKGRRTNVYGAYLCACFDPETDQFQSVCKLGTGFSDDVLKSLSVKFSKEGMALPEGSKKPLNYHLGDSLSPDVYFHARCVFEVKAADLSLSSTHKGGIGKPRIPSGRGIGLRFPRFIREREDKNPEHATSAGQVVDMYFNQDCIEDTAPVEEEDDDYL
;
A
#
# COMPACT_ATOMS: atom_id res chain seq x y z
N PHE A 1 16.39 2.10 0.34
CA PHE A 1 15.34 3.12 0.59
C PHE A 1 15.54 3.63 2.01
N GLY A 2 16.10 4.83 2.19
CA GLY A 2 16.46 5.36 3.51
C GLY A 2 15.38 6.29 4.05
N GLY A 3 14.52 5.81 4.95
CA GLY A 3 13.77 6.64 5.92
C GLY A 3 12.76 7.70 5.42
N GLY A 4 12.66 8.00 4.12
CA GLY A 4 11.96 9.19 3.60
C GLY A 4 10.81 8.95 2.62
N ASP A 5 10.78 7.84 1.89
CA ASP A 5 9.82 7.71 0.80
C ASP A 5 8.48 7.11 1.25
N SER A 6 7.41 7.81 0.90
CA SER A 6 6.03 7.34 1.02
C SER A 6 5.45 7.00 -0.34
N LEU A 7 4.52 6.05 -0.37
CA LEU A 7 3.73 5.70 -1.54
C LEU A 7 2.34 6.29 -1.39
N ASP A 8 1.79 6.79 -2.49
CA ASP A 8 0.40 7.23 -2.57
C ASP A 8 -0.43 6.07 -3.15
N LEU A 9 -1.29 5.47 -2.33
CA LEU A 9 -1.96 4.21 -2.66
C LEU A 9 -3.48 4.33 -2.56
N VAL A 10 -4.18 3.60 -3.41
CA VAL A 10 -5.64 3.62 -3.46
C VAL A 10 -6.20 2.52 -2.55
N PRO A 11 -7.01 2.84 -1.53
CA PRO A 11 -7.75 1.83 -0.78
C PRO A 11 -8.86 1.24 -1.67
N ILE A 12 -8.74 -0.04 -2.00
CA ILE A 12 -9.66 -0.78 -2.88
C ILE A 12 -10.58 -1.74 -2.13
N GLY A 13 -10.42 -1.83 -0.80
CA GLY A 13 -11.32 -2.57 0.08
C GLY A 13 -10.89 -2.49 1.54
N ALA A 14 -11.67 -3.11 2.42
CA ALA A 14 -11.40 -3.15 3.85
C ALA A 14 -11.76 -4.48 4.51
N TYR A 15 -11.19 -4.65 5.71
CA TYR A 15 -11.46 -5.76 6.61
C TYR A 15 -12.05 -5.21 7.91
N TRP A 16 -13.09 -5.85 8.42
CA TRP A 16 -13.70 -5.47 9.68
C TRP A 16 -12.72 -5.64 10.84
N GLY A 17 -12.68 -4.63 11.71
CA GLY A 17 -11.89 -4.68 12.93
C GLY A 17 -12.46 -5.70 13.91
N LYS A 18 -11.59 -6.20 14.78
CA LYS A 18 -11.94 -7.17 15.84
C LYS A 18 -11.72 -6.54 17.21
N GLY A 19 -12.42 -7.05 18.24
CA GLY A 19 -12.25 -6.62 19.63
C GLY A 19 -12.62 -5.15 19.83
N ARG A 20 -11.67 -4.32 20.29
CA ARG A 20 -11.89 -2.88 20.52
C ARG A 20 -12.22 -2.08 19.25
N ARG A 21 -11.97 -2.63 18.07
CA ARG A 21 -12.27 -2.03 16.75
C ARG A 21 -13.46 -2.70 16.05
N THR A 22 -14.34 -3.34 16.81
CA THR A 22 -15.59 -3.89 16.23
C THR A 22 -16.45 -2.74 15.69
N ASN A 23 -17.12 -2.94 14.54
CA ASN A 23 -17.93 -1.94 13.80
C ASN A 23 -17.16 -0.83 13.07
N VAL A 24 -15.84 -0.91 12.99
CA VAL A 24 -15.02 -0.05 12.12
C VAL A 24 -14.15 -0.92 11.21
N TYR A 25 -13.70 -0.37 10.09
CA TYR A 25 -12.73 -1.05 9.23
C TYR A 25 -11.37 -1.07 9.90
N GLY A 26 -10.92 -2.23 10.38
CA GLY A 26 -9.67 -2.36 11.11
C GLY A 26 -8.42 -2.36 10.22
N ALA A 27 -8.58 -2.63 8.93
CA ALA A 27 -7.52 -2.55 7.94
C ALA A 27 -8.08 -2.29 6.54
N TYR A 28 -7.25 -1.73 5.67
CA TYR A 28 -7.56 -1.39 4.28
C TYR A 28 -6.66 -2.18 3.34
N LEU A 29 -7.21 -2.71 2.25
CA LEU A 29 -6.40 -3.25 1.15
C LEU A 29 -6.05 -2.09 0.22
N CYS A 30 -4.77 -1.78 0.09
CA CYS A 30 -4.28 -0.68 -0.72
C CYS A 30 -3.55 -1.17 -1.98
N ALA A 31 -3.68 -0.41 -3.06
CA ALA A 31 -3.18 -0.73 -4.38
C ALA A 31 -2.42 0.43 -5.03
N CYS A 32 -1.42 0.10 -5.84
CA CYS A 32 -0.84 1.03 -6.82
C CYS A 32 -1.66 1.00 -8.12
N PHE A 33 -1.49 1.99 -8.99
CA PHE A 33 -2.16 2.05 -10.28
C PHE A 33 -1.21 1.63 -11.43
N ASP A 34 -1.66 0.79 -12.35
CA ASP A 34 -0.90 0.45 -13.55
C ASP A 34 -1.54 1.10 -14.78
N PRO A 35 -0.99 2.21 -15.31
CA PRO A 35 -1.58 2.92 -16.43
C PRO A 35 -1.52 2.13 -17.75
N GLU A 36 -0.64 1.13 -17.86
CA GLU A 36 -0.55 0.30 -19.08
C GLU A 36 -1.71 -0.70 -19.19
N THR A 37 -2.19 -1.20 -18.05
CA THR A 37 -3.25 -2.22 -17.99
C THR A 37 -4.57 -1.68 -17.47
N ASP A 38 -4.60 -0.41 -17.02
CA ASP A 38 -5.71 0.24 -16.32
C ASP A 38 -6.18 -0.58 -15.10
N GLN A 39 -5.23 -1.06 -14.29
CA GLN A 39 -5.50 -1.91 -13.13
C GLN A 39 -5.01 -1.30 -11.82
N PHE A 40 -5.78 -1.51 -10.76
CA PHE A 40 -5.34 -1.31 -9.39
C PHE A 40 -4.76 -2.61 -8.84
N GLN A 41 -3.46 -2.61 -8.58
CA GLN A 41 -2.71 -3.79 -8.16
C GLN A 41 -2.39 -3.72 -6.66
N SER A 42 -2.86 -4.69 -5.88
CA SER A 42 -2.68 -4.66 -4.43
C SER A 42 -1.19 -4.72 -4.03
N VAL A 43 -0.79 -3.91 -3.06
CA VAL A 43 0.59 -3.83 -2.53
C VAL A 43 0.66 -4.01 -1.02
N CYS A 44 -0.42 -3.74 -0.27
CA CYS A 44 -0.43 -4.02 1.16
C CYS A 44 -1.81 -4.12 1.77
N LYS A 45 -1.89 -4.83 2.91
CA LYS A 45 -2.96 -4.69 3.90
C LYS A 45 -2.52 -3.69 4.98
N LEU A 46 -3.15 -2.53 5.01
CA LEU A 46 -2.81 -1.41 5.87
C LEU A 46 -3.69 -1.38 7.12
N GLY A 47 -3.12 -1.77 8.26
CA GLY A 47 -3.82 -1.79 9.57
C GLY A 47 -3.18 -0.93 10.66
N THR A 48 -2.10 -0.19 10.33
CA THR A 48 -1.31 0.58 11.30
C THR A 48 -1.08 2.01 10.80
N GLY A 49 -0.73 2.93 11.71
CA GLY A 49 -0.54 4.36 11.41
C GLY A 49 -1.81 5.21 11.59
N PHE A 50 -2.96 4.59 11.85
CA PHE A 50 -4.20 5.30 12.14
C PHE A 50 -4.34 5.62 13.63
N SER A 51 -4.74 6.85 13.96
CA SER A 51 -5.37 7.12 15.26
C SER A 51 -6.77 6.51 15.28
N ASP A 52 -7.32 6.27 16.48
CA ASP A 52 -8.67 5.69 16.61
C ASP A 52 -9.75 6.62 16.04
N ASP A 53 -9.56 7.94 16.10
CA ASP A 53 -10.49 8.92 15.53
C ASP A 53 -10.44 8.93 13.99
N VAL A 54 -9.24 8.84 13.40
CA VAL A 54 -9.09 8.70 11.95
C VAL A 54 -9.74 7.40 11.47
N LEU A 55 -9.55 6.29 12.18
CA LEU A 55 -10.18 5.01 11.86
C LEU A 55 -11.71 5.09 11.83
N LYS A 56 -12.31 5.74 12.83
CA LYS A 56 -13.76 5.97 12.89
C LYS A 56 -14.22 6.88 11.75
N SER A 57 -13.52 7.99 11.54
CA SER A 57 -13.85 8.95 10.47
C SER A 57 -13.80 8.30 9.08
N LEU A 58 -12.72 7.58 8.77
CA LEU A 58 -12.61 6.83 7.51
C LEU A 58 -13.69 5.75 7.41
N SER A 59 -14.00 5.03 8.49
CA SER A 59 -15.06 4.02 8.43
C SER A 59 -16.42 4.64 8.12
N VAL A 60 -16.74 5.78 8.73
CA VAL A 60 -17.97 6.54 8.45
C VAL A 60 -17.98 7.01 6.99
N LYS A 61 -16.91 7.65 6.53
CA LYS A 61 -16.75 8.11 5.15
C LYS A 61 -16.97 6.97 4.17
N PHE A 62 -16.29 5.85 4.37
CA PHE A 62 -16.33 4.75 3.40
C PHE A 62 -17.66 4.00 3.40
N SER A 63 -18.27 3.78 4.57
CA SER A 63 -19.56 3.09 4.65
C SER A 63 -20.75 3.96 4.30
N LYS A 64 -20.74 5.28 4.59
CA LYS A 64 -21.92 6.15 4.45
C LYS A 64 -21.89 7.07 3.24
N GLU A 65 -20.71 7.42 2.73
CA GLU A 65 -20.58 8.39 1.62
C GLU A 65 -20.42 7.69 0.25
N GLY A 66 -20.88 6.43 0.15
CA GLY A 66 -20.94 5.71 -1.12
C GLY A 66 -19.57 5.33 -1.70
N MET A 67 -18.55 5.19 -0.86
CA MET A 67 -17.25 4.65 -1.29
C MET A 67 -17.26 3.12 -1.28
N ALA A 68 -18.00 2.51 -0.36
CA ALA A 68 -18.18 1.07 -0.32
C ALA A 68 -19.08 0.57 -1.45
N LEU A 69 -18.65 -0.51 -2.11
CA LEU A 69 -19.53 -1.29 -2.97
C LEU A 69 -20.59 -2.01 -2.13
N PRO A 70 -21.77 -2.31 -2.70
CA PRO A 70 -22.79 -3.08 -2.01
C PRO A 70 -22.25 -4.38 -1.42
N GLU A 71 -22.77 -4.79 -0.27
CA GLU A 71 -22.40 -6.05 0.36
C GLU A 71 -22.61 -7.24 -0.61
N GLY A 72 -21.66 -8.17 -0.64
CA GLY A 72 -21.68 -9.30 -1.57
C GLY A 72 -21.26 -8.96 -3.02
N SER A 73 -20.84 -7.72 -3.29
CA SER A 73 -20.27 -7.36 -4.59
C SER A 73 -19.08 -8.23 -4.95
N LYS A 74 -19.00 -8.62 -6.23
CA LYS A 74 -17.84 -9.31 -6.78
C LYS A 74 -16.66 -8.34 -6.87
N LYS A 75 -15.44 -8.91 -6.86
CA LYS A 75 -14.20 -8.17 -7.16
C LYS A 75 -14.33 -7.41 -8.49
N PRO A 76 -14.11 -6.08 -8.52
CA PRO A 76 -14.06 -5.31 -9.77
C PRO A 76 -13.02 -5.87 -10.74
N LEU A 77 -13.30 -5.80 -12.05
CA LEU A 77 -12.45 -6.40 -13.09
C LEU A 77 -11.06 -5.75 -13.17
N ASN A 78 -10.97 -4.45 -12.88
CA ASN A 78 -9.73 -3.72 -12.86
C ASN A 78 -8.94 -3.88 -11.54
N TYR A 79 -9.38 -4.73 -10.60
CA TYR A 79 -8.68 -4.94 -9.33
C TYR A 79 -7.88 -6.25 -9.36
N HIS A 80 -6.56 -6.12 -9.26
CA HIS A 80 -5.63 -7.23 -9.27
C HIS A 80 -5.09 -7.50 -7.87
N LEU A 81 -5.62 -8.54 -7.24
CA LEU A 81 -5.19 -9.05 -5.94
C LEU A 81 -5.23 -10.58 -5.94
N GLY A 82 -4.38 -11.21 -5.14
CA GLY A 82 -4.48 -12.65 -4.87
C GLY A 82 -5.75 -12.98 -4.10
N ASP A 83 -6.32 -14.17 -4.34
CA ASP A 83 -7.63 -14.54 -3.79
C ASP A 83 -7.65 -14.57 -2.25
N SER A 84 -6.53 -14.92 -1.62
CA SER A 84 -6.36 -14.89 -0.16
C SER A 84 -6.39 -13.49 0.46
N LEU A 85 -6.35 -12.43 -0.36
CA LEU A 85 -6.45 -11.04 0.07
C LEU A 85 -7.86 -10.46 -0.10
N SER A 86 -8.85 -11.26 -0.51
CA SER A 86 -10.23 -10.78 -0.68
C SER A 86 -10.70 -10.01 0.57
N PRO A 87 -11.03 -8.72 0.44
CA PRO A 87 -11.53 -7.92 1.55
C PRO A 87 -12.96 -8.32 1.92
N ASP A 88 -13.39 -7.95 3.14
CA ASP A 88 -14.78 -8.12 3.57
C ASP A 88 -15.71 -7.19 2.78
N VAL A 89 -15.20 -6.01 2.41
CA VAL A 89 -15.92 -4.99 1.63
C VAL A 89 -14.98 -4.45 0.55
N TYR A 90 -15.41 -4.49 -0.71
CA TYR A 90 -14.72 -3.82 -1.80
C TYR A 90 -15.14 -2.35 -1.87
N PHE A 91 -14.22 -1.48 -2.28
CA PHE A 91 -14.45 -0.04 -2.40
C PHE A 91 -14.36 0.42 -3.85
N HIS A 92 -15.01 1.53 -4.17
CA HIS A 92 -14.70 2.31 -5.35
C HIS A 92 -13.35 3.01 -5.18
N ALA A 93 -12.51 2.95 -6.21
CA ALA A 93 -11.25 3.69 -6.28
C ALA A 93 -11.56 5.18 -6.44
N ARG A 94 -11.57 5.93 -5.33
CA ARG A 94 -11.96 7.36 -5.30
C ARG A 94 -11.09 8.26 -4.44
N CYS A 95 -10.24 7.69 -3.58
CA CYS A 95 -9.33 8.45 -2.75
C CYS A 95 -7.95 7.81 -2.74
N VAL A 96 -6.99 8.51 -2.14
CA VAL A 96 -5.59 8.11 -2.12
C VAL A 96 -5.08 8.28 -0.69
N PHE A 97 -4.34 7.30 -0.19
CA PHE A 97 -3.68 7.31 1.11
C PHE A 97 -2.18 7.46 0.91
N GLU A 98 -1.56 8.38 1.65
CA GLU A 98 -0.11 8.41 1.80
C GLU A 98 0.30 7.34 2.81
N VAL A 99 1.16 6.42 2.38
CA VAL A 99 1.58 5.24 3.13
C VAL A 99 3.09 5.19 3.17
N LYS A 100 3.66 5.16 4.37
CA LYS A 100 5.09 4.93 4.56
C LYS A 100 5.35 3.45 4.78
N ALA A 101 6.43 2.92 4.21
CA ALA A 101 6.88 1.55 4.43
C ALA A 101 8.36 1.55 4.87
N ALA A 102 8.78 0.49 5.55
CA ALA A 102 10.19 0.32 5.86
C ALA A 102 10.98 -0.11 4.63
N ASP A 103 10.40 -1.01 3.83
CA ASP A 103 11.02 -1.59 2.64
C ASP A 103 9.98 -2.26 1.74
N LEU A 104 10.35 -2.69 0.53
CA LEU A 104 9.50 -3.47 -0.37
C LEU A 104 10.02 -4.90 -0.52
N SER A 105 9.15 -5.84 -0.88
CA SER A 105 9.52 -7.25 -0.99
C SER A 105 8.74 -7.98 -2.07
N LEU A 106 9.34 -8.99 -2.70
CA LEU A 106 8.63 -9.85 -3.64
C LEU A 106 7.53 -10.64 -2.93
N SER A 107 6.30 -10.44 -3.37
CA SER A 107 5.12 -11.11 -2.86
C SER A 107 4.60 -12.18 -3.82
N SER A 108 4.07 -13.28 -3.26
CA SER A 108 3.26 -14.24 -4.00
C SER A 108 1.77 -13.86 -4.04
N THR A 109 1.31 -13.07 -3.05
CA THR A 109 -0.10 -12.72 -2.85
C THR A 109 -0.43 -11.33 -3.40
N HIS A 110 0.39 -10.33 -3.10
CA HIS A 110 0.28 -8.99 -3.67
C HIS A 110 0.77 -8.97 -5.12
N LYS A 111 0.24 -8.01 -5.88
CA LYS A 111 0.31 -7.99 -7.35
C LYS A 111 0.87 -6.67 -7.89
N GLY A 112 1.39 -5.79 -7.04
CA GLY A 112 2.04 -4.57 -7.49
C GLY A 112 3.21 -4.86 -8.43
N GLY A 113 3.21 -4.23 -9.60
CA GLY A 113 4.24 -4.46 -10.61
C GLY A 113 4.16 -5.82 -11.30
N ILE A 114 3.09 -6.61 -11.12
CA ILE A 114 2.95 -7.90 -11.79
C ILE A 114 3.04 -7.73 -13.31
N GLY A 115 3.80 -8.62 -13.96
CA GLY A 115 3.98 -8.59 -15.41
C GLY A 115 4.96 -7.53 -15.93
N LYS A 116 5.52 -6.69 -15.05
CA LYS A 116 6.60 -5.76 -15.44
C LYS A 116 7.90 -6.54 -15.73
N PRO A 117 8.74 -6.10 -16.70
CA PRO A 117 9.86 -6.90 -17.21
C PRO A 117 10.87 -7.41 -16.17
N ARG A 118 11.06 -6.66 -15.08
CA ARG A 118 12.01 -7.01 -14.00
C ARG A 118 11.41 -7.89 -12.91
N ILE A 119 10.10 -8.15 -12.94
CA ILE A 119 9.38 -8.90 -11.89
C ILE A 119 9.23 -10.37 -12.32
N PRO A 120 9.61 -11.33 -11.46
CA PRO A 120 9.42 -12.75 -11.76
C PRO A 120 7.97 -13.09 -12.08
N SER A 121 7.77 -13.96 -13.06
CA SER A 121 6.42 -14.37 -13.50
C SER A 121 5.56 -14.88 -12.33
N GLY A 122 4.31 -14.43 -12.27
CA GLY A 122 3.34 -14.78 -11.23
C GLY A 122 3.54 -14.11 -9.86
N ARG A 123 4.65 -13.37 -9.68
CA ARG A 123 4.95 -12.59 -8.46
C ARG A 123 4.56 -11.12 -8.65
N GLY A 124 4.36 -10.44 -7.54
CA GLY A 124 4.27 -8.98 -7.47
C GLY A 124 5.18 -8.46 -6.36
N ILE A 125 5.00 -7.19 -6.01
CA ILE A 125 5.68 -6.51 -4.92
C ILE A 125 4.65 -6.19 -3.82
N GLY A 126 5.07 -6.32 -2.56
CA GLY A 126 4.32 -5.84 -1.41
C GLY A 126 5.19 -5.06 -0.44
N LEU A 127 4.54 -4.24 0.39
CA LEU A 127 5.21 -3.37 1.36
C LEU A 127 5.48 -4.08 2.69
N ARG A 128 6.65 -3.84 3.28
CA ARG A 128 7.01 -4.27 4.63
C ARG A 128 6.79 -3.15 5.64
N PHE A 129 6.09 -3.48 6.72
CA PHE A 129 5.71 -2.55 7.79
C PHE A 129 5.00 -1.26 7.31
N PRO A 130 3.94 -1.37 6.47
CA PRO A 130 3.24 -0.20 5.97
C PRO A 130 2.45 0.50 7.08
N ARG A 131 2.55 1.83 7.11
CA ARG A 131 1.89 2.73 8.07
C ARG A 131 1.18 3.85 7.32
N PHE A 132 -0.08 4.06 7.65
CA PHE A 132 -0.86 5.19 7.17
C PHE A 132 -0.22 6.50 7.68
N ILE A 133 -0.14 7.50 6.81
CA ILE A 133 0.28 8.86 7.17
C ILE A 133 -0.94 9.79 7.14
N ARG A 134 -1.60 9.91 5.98
CA ARG A 134 -2.76 10.78 5.78
C ARG A 134 -3.53 10.41 4.52
N GLU A 135 -4.74 10.96 4.38
CA GLU A 135 -5.44 10.99 3.10
C GLU A 135 -4.86 12.10 2.20
N ARG A 136 -4.82 11.84 0.90
CA ARG A 136 -4.37 12.75 -0.16
C ARG A 136 -5.57 13.28 -0.93
N GLU A 137 -6.21 14.30 -0.36
CA GLU A 137 -7.33 15.00 -1.01
C GLU A 137 -6.90 15.74 -2.29
N ASP A 138 -5.59 15.98 -2.44
CA ASP A 138 -4.96 16.60 -3.59
C ASP A 138 -4.64 15.62 -4.73
N LYS A 139 -4.95 14.32 -4.58
CA LYS A 139 -4.63 13.29 -5.58
C LYS A 139 -5.84 12.44 -5.97
N ASN A 140 -5.96 12.24 -7.28
CA ASN A 140 -6.89 11.28 -7.86
C ASN A 140 -6.27 9.87 -7.88
N PRO A 141 -7.08 8.80 -7.85
CA PRO A 141 -6.62 7.41 -7.92
C PRO A 141 -5.72 7.09 -9.11
N GLU A 142 -5.96 7.69 -10.28
CA GLU A 142 -5.14 7.52 -11.50
C GLU A 142 -3.74 8.16 -11.36
N HIS A 143 -3.57 9.09 -10.41
CA HIS A 143 -2.30 9.74 -10.08
C HIS A 143 -1.65 9.16 -8.81
N ALA A 144 -2.16 8.03 -8.33
CA ALA A 144 -1.50 7.25 -7.29
C ALA A 144 -0.11 6.76 -7.78
N THR A 145 0.72 6.29 -6.85
CA THR A 145 1.99 5.66 -7.18
C THR A 145 1.77 4.55 -8.20
N SER A 146 2.53 4.60 -9.29
CA SER A 146 2.35 3.67 -10.40
C SER A 146 3.00 2.32 -10.14
N ALA A 147 2.54 1.26 -10.81
CA ALA A 147 3.17 -0.06 -10.75
C ALA A 147 4.65 -0.03 -11.17
N GLY A 148 5.00 0.81 -12.15
CA GLY A 148 6.40 1.04 -12.55
C GLY A 148 7.21 1.69 -11.43
N GLN A 149 6.67 2.72 -10.77
CA GLN A 149 7.32 3.34 -9.61
C GLN A 149 7.52 2.35 -8.48
N VAL A 150 6.54 1.49 -8.17
CA VAL A 150 6.71 0.42 -7.16
C VAL A 150 7.87 -0.52 -7.52
N VAL A 151 8.02 -0.87 -8.80
CA VAL A 151 9.13 -1.70 -9.29
C VAL A 151 10.46 -0.99 -9.13
N ASP A 152 10.54 0.27 -9.55
CA ASP A 152 11.76 1.08 -9.42
C ASP A 152 12.17 1.26 -7.96
N MET A 153 11.19 1.52 -7.08
CA MET A 153 11.42 1.61 -5.64
C MET A 153 12.00 0.32 -5.08
N TYR A 154 11.40 -0.83 -5.41
CA TYR A 154 11.90 -2.14 -4.98
C TYR A 154 13.36 -2.37 -5.40
N PHE A 155 13.74 -2.07 -6.64
CA PHE A 155 15.11 -2.34 -7.09
C PHE A 155 16.14 -1.31 -6.62
N ASN A 156 15.70 -0.11 -6.29
CA ASN A 156 16.57 0.93 -5.75
C ASN A 156 16.71 0.82 -4.22
N GLN A 157 16.03 -0.14 -3.57
CA GLN A 157 16.14 -0.34 -2.12
C GLN A 157 17.45 -0.99 -1.70
N ASP A 158 17.95 -1.92 -2.51
CA ASP A 158 19.20 -2.66 -2.29
C ASP A 158 20.44 -1.77 -2.49
N CYS A 159 20.35 -0.72 -3.34
CA CYS A 159 21.45 0.20 -3.59
C CYS A 159 21.80 1.11 -2.40
N ILE A 160 21.00 1.12 -1.33
CA ILE A 160 21.19 2.02 -0.19
C ILE A 160 21.87 1.31 1.00
N GLU A 161 21.96 -0.03 1.02
CA GLU A 161 22.57 -0.77 2.14
C GLU A 161 24.12 -0.76 2.15
N ASP A 162 24.80 -0.26 1.10
CA ASP A 162 26.26 -0.33 0.94
C ASP A 162 27.03 1.00 1.13
N THR A 163 26.46 1.99 1.84
CA THR A 163 27.19 3.24 2.18
C THR A 163 27.13 3.57 3.65
N ALA A 164 27.92 2.85 4.45
CA ALA A 164 28.46 3.38 5.70
C ALA A 164 29.99 3.26 5.63
N PRO A 165 30.76 4.36 5.48
CA PRO A 165 32.16 4.34 5.83
C PRO A 165 32.26 4.18 7.35
N VAL A 166 33.02 3.17 7.77
CA VAL A 166 33.58 3.09 9.12
C VAL A 166 34.64 4.18 9.18
N GLU A 167 34.40 5.25 9.94
CA GLU A 167 35.49 6.14 10.36
C GLU A 167 36.13 5.49 11.58
N GLU A 168 37.31 4.91 11.38
CA GLU A 168 38.26 4.58 12.43
C GLU A 168 38.74 5.91 13.04
N GLU A 169 38.40 6.16 14.31
CA GLU A 169 39.07 7.20 15.10
C GLU A 169 40.47 6.68 15.46
N ASP A 170 41.46 7.01 14.63
CA ASP A 170 42.87 7.03 15.02
C ASP A 170 43.07 8.15 16.05
N ASP A 171 42.91 7.84 17.33
CA ASP A 171 43.25 8.73 18.43
C ASP A 171 44.76 8.65 18.71
N ASP A 172 45.50 9.41 17.91
CA ASP A 172 46.90 9.76 18.13
C ASP A 172 46.99 10.75 19.32
N TYR A 173 47.40 10.29 20.50
CA TYR A 173 47.85 11.16 21.59
C TYR A 173 49.23 10.72 22.11
N LEU A 174 50.23 11.54 21.78
CA LEU A 174 51.40 11.98 22.57
C LEU A 174 51.90 11.11 23.74
#